data_AF-A0A7Y9E3V9-F1
#
_entry.id   AF-A0A7Y9E3V9-F1
#
_cell.length_a   1.000
_cell.length_b   1.000
_cell.length_c   1.000
_cell.angle_alpha   90.00
_cell.angle_beta   90.00
_cell.angle_gamma   90.00
#
_symmetry.space_group_name_H-M   'P 1'
#
loop_
_entity.id
_entity.type
_entity.pdbx_description
1 polymer ?
#
loop_
_entity_poly.entity_id
_entity_poly.type
_entity_poly.pdbx_seq_one_letter_code
_entity_poly.pdbx_strand_id
1 'polypeptide(L)'
;MRIIAALTVPVLSLGATVLTTLPASAHTPEISADCGGVHVGATAYDANMPNRWSVTIDGVTQDGTFGSSFDRTFPVPQDGTAVDWSAFVEAADGSYHGEDAGTVGPCGTPPPDACPDLPGSQPGGTPCTPPPDVERSDQQLLDGCDVTFQGTTYGAGSLAYDEEYTDTYVFNDQTDTWDLVTDTTATVTHGAFTPWTTQEQADHGCAPKPHHPPAQHSTHTWTHLDCQDRVRVTTTVTTTTPYVWDDGTDTWVPGPTVKHRTTHESPVKSGACSDIEVDSAQASTPSSGPSSGPSWAHGSGSPVPTVIDAGLAAAPAGARPAPAGATPGRRSQEPVVPALLLVSGALLLVAGARRVHRG
;
A
#
# COMPACT_ATOMS: atom_id res chain seq x y z
N MET A 1 -5.49 15.55 19.89
CA MET A 1 -6.40 16.69 20.11
C MET A 1 -7.23 16.38 21.35
N ARG A 2 -7.06 17.14 22.44
CA ARG A 2 -7.73 16.96 23.72
C ARG A 2 -8.76 18.07 23.87
N ILE A 3 -10.02 17.73 24.18
CA ILE A 3 -11.01 18.69 24.68
C ILE A 3 -11.56 18.09 25.98
N ILE A 4 -11.12 18.65 27.10
CA ILE A 4 -11.63 18.39 28.44
C ILE A 4 -12.66 19.48 28.71
N ALA A 5 -13.93 19.13 28.74
CA ALA A 5 -15.01 20.02 29.16
C ALA A 5 -15.29 19.75 30.64
N ALA A 6 -14.81 20.65 31.49
CA ALA A 6 -15.15 20.72 32.90
C ALA A 6 -16.48 21.47 33.07
N LEU A 7 -17.46 20.83 33.70
CA LEU A 7 -18.72 21.45 34.13
C LEU A 7 -18.86 21.22 35.64
N THR A 8 -18.63 22.30 36.39
CA THR A 8 -18.87 22.43 37.82
C THR A 8 -20.32 22.87 38.05
N VAL A 9 -21.06 22.13 38.88
CA VAL A 9 -22.36 22.56 39.42
C VAL A 9 -22.33 22.36 40.94
N PRO A 10 -22.55 23.39 41.77
CA PRO A 10 -22.80 23.21 43.18
C PRO A 10 -24.31 23.11 43.41
N VAL A 11 -24.79 22.00 43.97
CA VAL A 11 -26.14 21.91 44.55
C VAL A 11 -26.02 21.49 46.01
N LEU A 12 -26.21 22.48 46.88
CA LEU A 12 -26.59 22.27 48.27
C LEU A 12 -28.06 21.84 48.29
N SER A 13 -28.34 20.61 48.76
CA SER A 13 -29.68 20.20 49.18
C SER A 13 -29.60 19.49 50.52
N LEU A 14 -29.93 20.24 51.57
CA LEU A 14 -30.26 19.76 52.90
C LEU A 14 -31.65 19.10 52.86
N GLY A 15 -31.77 17.91 53.44
CA GLY A 15 -33.04 17.43 54.02
C GLY A 15 -33.87 16.48 53.16
N ALA A 16 -33.60 15.18 53.30
CA ALA A 16 -34.58 14.10 53.44
C ALA A 16 -33.83 12.76 53.50
N THR A 17 -33.49 12.30 54.70
CA THR A 17 -33.06 10.91 54.94
C THR A 17 -34.27 10.01 54.78
N VAL A 18 -34.61 9.70 53.52
CA VAL A 18 -35.42 8.53 53.21
C VAL A 18 -34.50 7.33 53.46
N LEU A 19 -34.67 6.69 54.61
CA LEU A 19 -34.22 5.32 54.83
C LEU A 19 -35.01 4.43 53.87
N THR A 20 -34.64 4.44 52.59
CA THR A 20 -35.02 3.36 51.70
C THR A 20 -34.32 2.14 52.26
N THR A 21 -35.06 1.32 53.02
CA THR A 21 -34.68 -0.06 53.25
C THR A 21 -34.65 -0.70 51.87
N LEU A 22 -33.51 -0.61 51.20
CA LEU A 22 -33.22 -1.47 50.07
C LEU A 22 -33.56 -2.88 50.57
N PRO A 23 -34.32 -3.67 49.80
CA PRO A 23 -34.55 -5.05 50.19
C PRO A 23 -33.17 -5.62 50.51
N ALA A 24 -33.00 -6.10 51.74
CA ALA A 24 -31.79 -6.82 52.09
C ALA A 24 -31.82 -8.08 51.22
N SER A 25 -31.25 -8.00 50.02
CA SER A 25 -30.97 -9.16 49.20
C SER A 25 -29.94 -9.93 50.00
N ALA A 26 -30.40 -10.93 50.74
CA ALA A 26 -29.54 -11.76 51.57
C ALA A 26 -28.41 -12.34 50.71
N HIS A 27 -28.73 -12.71 49.48
CA HIS A 27 -27.76 -13.16 48.48
C HIS A 27 -27.04 -11.99 47.83
N THR A 28 -25.71 -11.99 47.95
CA THR A 28 -24.82 -11.02 47.29
C THR A 28 -23.80 -11.78 46.43
N PRO A 29 -24.05 -11.93 45.12
CA PRO A 29 -23.07 -12.43 44.18
C PRO A 29 -22.10 -11.33 43.81
N GLU A 30 -20.87 -11.72 43.54
CA GLU A 30 -19.81 -10.86 43.05
C GLU A 30 -19.10 -11.63 41.93
N ILE A 31 -19.26 -11.18 40.69
CA ILE A 31 -18.61 -11.81 39.54
C ILE A 31 -17.79 -10.71 38.86
N SER A 32 -16.52 -10.97 38.62
CA SER A 32 -15.63 -10.05 37.92
C SER A 32 -14.55 -10.81 37.17
N ALA A 33 -13.95 -10.19 36.16
CA ALA A 33 -12.88 -10.81 35.38
C ALA A 33 -11.78 -9.81 35.06
N ASP A 34 -10.53 -10.25 35.22
CA ASP A 34 -9.32 -9.56 34.79
C ASP A 34 -8.25 -10.58 34.36
N CYS A 35 -7.05 -10.11 34.01
CA CYS A 35 -5.97 -11.01 33.60
C CYS A 35 -5.43 -11.92 34.73
N GLY A 36 -5.80 -11.70 35.98
CA GLY A 36 -5.55 -12.63 37.09
C GLY A 36 -6.55 -13.79 37.12
N GLY A 37 -7.77 -13.59 36.61
CA GLY A 37 -8.77 -14.64 36.47
C GLY A 37 -10.22 -14.14 36.49
N VAL A 38 -11.17 -15.08 36.39
CA VAL A 38 -12.60 -14.84 36.66
C VAL A 38 -12.85 -15.10 38.14
N HIS A 39 -13.16 -14.05 38.90
CA HIS A 39 -13.56 -14.14 40.30
C HIS A 39 -15.07 -14.39 40.42
N VAL A 40 -15.43 -15.34 41.28
CA VAL A 40 -16.81 -15.68 41.63
C VAL A 40 -16.92 -15.75 43.14
N GLY A 41 -17.59 -14.74 43.70
CA GLY A 41 -17.99 -14.60 45.09
C GLY A 41 -19.50 -14.75 45.24
N ALA A 42 -19.91 -15.35 46.35
CA ALA A 42 -21.30 -15.47 46.76
C ALA A 42 -21.37 -15.50 48.29
N THR A 43 -22.19 -14.65 48.89
CA THR A 43 -22.38 -14.62 50.35
C THR A 43 -23.85 -14.61 50.75
N ALA A 44 -24.09 -15.10 51.97
CA ALA A 44 -25.40 -15.16 52.63
C ALA A 44 -26.47 -15.99 51.88
N TYR A 45 -26.04 -17.17 51.43
CA TYR A 45 -26.91 -18.26 50.96
C TYR A 45 -27.27 -19.22 52.11
N ASP A 46 -28.32 -20.03 51.95
CA ASP A 46 -28.69 -21.05 52.94
C ASP A 46 -27.65 -22.19 52.97
N ALA A 47 -27.01 -22.39 54.12
CA ALA A 47 -26.00 -23.43 54.33
C ALA A 47 -26.52 -24.86 54.19
N ASN A 48 -27.84 -25.07 54.33
CA ASN A 48 -28.47 -26.40 54.30
C ASN A 48 -28.95 -26.79 52.90
N MET A 49 -28.78 -25.90 51.93
CA MET A 49 -29.24 -26.08 50.55
C MET A 49 -28.05 -26.25 49.61
N PRO A 50 -28.14 -27.11 48.57
CA PRO A 50 -27.06 -27.34 47.61
C PRO A 50 -27.01 -26.22 46.56
N ASN A 51 -26.55 -25.03 46.94
CA ASN A 51 -26.40 -23.89 46.03
C ASN A 51 -25.37 -24.22 44.95
N ARG A 52 -25.48 -23.62 43.76
CA ARG A 52 -24.73 -24.01 42.56
C ARG A 52 -23.88 -22.87 42.05
N TRP A 53 -22.72 -23.19 41.50
CA TRP A 53 -21.89 -22.25 40.76
C TRP A 53 -21.37 -22.92 39.48
N SER A 54 -21.07 -22.12 38.47
CA SER A 54 -20.39 -22.56 37.26
C SER A 54 -19.54 -21.44 36.69
N VAL A 55 -18.40 -21.78 36.13
CA VAL A 55 -17.50 -20.89 35.39
C VAL A 55 -17.04 -21.60 34.13
N THR A 56 -17.24 -20.95 32.99
CA THR A 56 -16.71 -21.39 31.69
C THR A 56 -15.69 -20.36 31.22
N ILE A 57 -14.47 -20.80 30.93
CA ILE A 57 -13.39 -19.98 30.35
C ILE A 57 -12.90 -20.72 29.12
N ASP A 58 -12.93 -20.08 27.96
CA ASP A 58 -12.49 -20.67 26.69
C ASP A 58 -13.15 -22.04 26.41
N GLY A 59 -14.47 -22.12 26.65
CA GLY A 59 -15.25 -23.35 26.47
C GLY A 59 -15.01 -24.45 27.52
N VAL A 60 -14.08 -24.28 28.46
CA VAL A 60 -13.84 -25.22 29.56
C VAL A 60 -14.69 -24.83 30.77
N THR A 61 -15.67 -25.67 31.10
CA THR A 61 -16.56 -25.47 32.25
C THR A 61 -16.03 -26.16 33.52
N GLN A 62 -16.04 -25.42 34.61
CA GLN A 62 -15.91 -25.92 35.98
C GLN A 62 -17.18 -25.56 36.74
N ASP A 63 -17.76 -26.53 37.45
CA ASP A 63 -18.99 -26.33 38.22
C ASP A 63 -18.95 -27.07 39.56
N GLY A 64 -19.86 -26.71 40.46
CA GLY A 64 -19.99 -27.38 41.74
C GLY A 64 -21.13 -26.86 42.60
N THR A 65 -21.11 -27.31 43.85
CA THR A 65 -22.06 -26.84 44.87
C THR A 65 -21.33 -26.13 46.01
N PHE A 66 -22.06 -25.29 46.74
CA PHE A 66 -21.56 -24.59 47.93
C PHE A 66 -22.66 -24.46 48.99
N GLY A 67 -22.24 -24.22 50.24
CA GLY A 67 -23.13 -23.95 51.37
C GLY A 67 -23.52 -22.48 51.42
N SER A 68 -23.22 -21.79 52.53
CA SER A 68 -23.63 -20.39 52.71
C SER A 68 -22.80 -19.36 51.95
N SER A 69 -21.61 -19.73 51.49
CA SER A 69 -20.69 -18.82 50.79
C SER A 69 -19.74 -19.55 49.85
N PHE A 70 -19.29 -18.83 48.84
CA PHE A 70 -18.30 -19.27 47.85
C PHE A 70 -17.42 -18.07 47.47
N ASP A 71 -16.11 -18.29 47.32
CA ASP A 71 -15.17 -17.25 46.90
C ASP A 71 -13.98 -17.95 46.24
N ARG A 72 -13.90 -17.85 44.91
CA ARG A 72 -12.80 -18.42 44.12
C ARG A 72 -12.50 -17.56 42.89
N THR A 73 -11.22 -17.51 42.54
CA THR A 73 -10.74 -17.00 41.26
C THR A 73 -10.30 -18.16 40.39
N PHE A 74 -10.77 -18.19 39.15
CA PHE A 74 -10.44 -19.18 38.13
C PHE A 74 -9.43 -18.57 37.14
N PRO A 75 -8.24 -19.18 36.97
CA PRO A 75 -7.20 -18.57 36.16
C PRO A 75 -7.61 -18.48 34.69
N VAL A 76 -7.28 -17.34 34.08
CA VAL A 76 -7.43 -17.08 32.64
C VAL A 76 -6.12 -17.43 31.92
N PRO A 77 -6.14 -18.02 30.72
CA PRO A 77 -4.95 -18.26 29.90
C PRO A 77 -4.06 -17.01 29.74
N GLN A 78 -2.73 -17.22 29.75
CA GLN A 78 -1.72 -16.16 29.70
C GLN A 78 -0.89 -16.22 28.40
N ASP A 79 -1.47 -16.74 27.33
CA ASP A 79 -0.81 -16.99 26.05
C ASP A 79 -0.87 -15.80 25.08
N GLY A 80 -1.30 -14.63 25.56
CA GLY A 80 -1.45 -13.43 24.74
C GLY A 80 -2.75 -13.41 23.92
N THR A 81 -3.65 -14.38 24.10
CA THR A 81 -4.96 -14.38 23.43
C THR A 81 -6.04 -13.80 24.35
N ALA A 82 -7.11 -13.27 23.74
CA ALA A 82 -8.32 -12.89 24.47
C ALA A 82 -9.27 -14.10 24.51
N VAL A 83 -9.89 -14.35 25.66
CA VAL A 83 -10.79 -15.48 25.87
C VAL A 83 -12.17 -15.04 26.33
N ASP A 84 -13.18 -15.76 25.89
CA ASP A 84 -14.54 -15.58 26.37
C ASP A 84 -14.74 -16.32 27.69
N TRP A 85 -15.54 -15.71 28.57
CA TRP A 85 -15.90 -16.28 29.85
C TRP A 85 -17.38 -16.06 30.18
N SER A 86 -17.94 -16.96 30.98
CA SER A 86 -19.25 -16.82 31.59
C SER A 86 -19.25 -17.47 32.97
N ALA A 87 -19.90 -16.87 33.95
CA ALA A 87 -20.03 -17.43 35.28
C ALA A 87 -21.44 -17.21 35.83
N PHE A 88 -21.88 -18.12 36.70
CA PHE A 88 -23.10 -17.91 37.48
C PHE A 88 -23.00 -18.50 38.88
N VAL A 89 -23.85 -17.99 39.77
CA VAL A 89 -24.15 -18.52 41.09
C VAL A 89 -25.67 -18.55 41.29
N GLU A 90 -26.20 -19.67 41.77
CA GLU A 90 -27.63 -19.93 41.87
C GLU A 90 -27.96 -20.53 43.25
N ALA A 91 -28.99 -20.00 43.91
CA ALA A 91 -29.52 -20.61 45.12
C ALA A 91 -30.25 -21.92 44.77
N ALA A 92 -30.19 -22.93 45.64
CA ALA A 92 -30.73 -24.25 45.31
C ALA A 92 -32.26 -24.28 45.09
N ASP A 93 -32.97 -23.29 45.64
CA ASP A 93 -34.42 -23.12 45.47
C ASP A 93 -34.78 -22.27 44.23
N GLY A 94 -33.79 -21.80 43.47
CA GLY A 94 -33.95 -20.93 42.31
C GLY A 94 -34.44 -19.52 42.66
N SER A 95 -34.52 -19.16 43.95
CA SER A 95 -34.98 -17.84 44.38
C SER A 95 -34.00 -16.71 44.02
N TYR A 96 -32.75 -17.08 43.76
CA TYR A 96 -31.68 -16.15 43.44
C TYR A 96 -30.74 -16.72 42.38
N HIS A 97 -30.42 -15.88 41.40
CA HIS A 97 -29.49 -16.17 40.31
C HIS A 97 -28.67 -14.92 40.00
N GLY A 98 -27.35 -15.03 40.06
CA GLY A 98 -26.41 -14.02 39.61
C GLY A 98 -25.56 -14.59 38.49
N GLU A 99 -25.46 -13.89 37.36
CA GLU A 99 -24.67 -14.31 36.22
C GLU A 99 -23.94 -13.11 35.61
N ASP A 100 -22.77 -13.36 35.03
CA ASP A 100 -22.06 -12.39 34.20
C ASP A 100 -21.25 -13.12 33.12
N ALA A 101 -20.94 -12.41 32.04
CA ALA A 101 -20.18 -12.94 30.91
C ALA A 101 -19.47 -11.82 30.16
N GLY A 102 -18.37 -12.16 29.50
CA GLY A 102 -17.63 -11.21 28.69
C GLY A 102 -16.39 -11.82 28.06
N THR A 103 -15.46 -10.94 27.69
CA THR A 103 -14.16 -11.31 27.13
C THR A 103 -13.07 -10.69 27.99
N VAL A 104 -11.98 -11.42 28.24
CA VAL A 104 -10.82 -10.97 29.00
C VAL A 104 -9.54 -11.24 28.21
N GLY A 105 -8.63 -10.26 28.20
CA GLY A 105 -7.34 -10.33 27.49
C GLY A 105 -7.17 -9.28 26.38
N PRO A 106 -6.05 -9.33 25.64
CA PRO A 106 -4.98 -10.34 25.72
C PRO A 106 -4.22 -10.30 27.05
N CYS A 107 -3.99 -11.47 27.67
CA CYS A 107 -3.30 -11.61 28.94
C CYS A 107 -1.94 -12.31 28.77
N GLY A 108 -0.95 -11.91 29.58
CA GLY A 108 0.43 -12.38 29.46
C GLY A 108 1.23 -11.64 28.37
N THR A 109 2.47 -12.08 28.15
CA THR A 109 3.28 -11.64 27.00
C THR A 109 3.02 -12.57 25.83
N PRO A 110 2.72 -12.03 24.63
CA PRO A 110 2.67 -12.85 23.42
C PRO A 110 3.97 -13.66 23.29
N PRO A 111 3.92 -14.87 22.71
CA PRO A 111 5.14 -15.58 22.35
C PRO A 111 6.05 -14.65 21.54
N PRO A 112 7.38 -14.67 21.78
CA PRO A 112 8.29 -13.90 20.96
C PRO A 112 8.16 -14.35 19.51
N ASP A 113 8.16 -13.37 18.61
CA ASP A 113 8.19 -13.64 17.17
C ASP A 113 9.44 -14.46 16.83
N ALA A 114 9.23 -15.62 16.20
CA ALA A 114 10.31 -16.49 15.77
C ALA A 114 11.18 -15.85 14.69
N CYS A 115 10.62 -14.92 13.91
CA CYS A 115 11.24 -14.37 12.70
C CYS A 115 11.08 -12.83 12.61
N PRO A 116 11.70 -12.05 13.51
CA PRO A 116 11.48 -10.59 13.64
C PRO A 116 11.89 -9.75 12.42
N ASP A 117 12.69 -10.32 11.50
CA ASP A 117 13.09 -9.66 10.26
C ASP A 117 12.06 -9.83 9.12
N LEU A 118 11.03 -10.65 9.32
CA LEU A 118 9.96 -10.89 8.36
C LEU A 118 8.68 -10.18 8.79
N PRO A 119 7.85 -9.70 7.84
CA PRO A 119 6.56 -9.13 8.18
C PRO A 119 5.63 -10.21 8.77
N GLY A 120 5.03 -9.93 9.94
CA GLY A 120 4.10 -10.81 10.63
C GLY A 120 4.46 -11.01 12.10
N SER A 121 3.77 -11.93 12.78
CA SER A 121 4.18 -12.48 14.08
C SER A 121 4.18 -13.99 13.94
N GLN A 122 5.36 -14.58 13.78
CA GLN A 122 5.50 -15.99 13.48
C GLN A 122 5.53 -16.79 14.80
N PRO A 123 4.67 -17.82 14.94
CA PRO A 123 4.73 -18.68 16.11
C PRO A 123 6.06 -19.44 16.16
N GLY A 124 6.43 -19.87 17.37
CA GLY A 124 7.65 -20.64 17.57
C GLY A 124 7.66 -21.92 16.73
N GLY A 125 8.72 -22.12 15.95
CA GLY A 125 8.90 -23.30 15.09
C GLY A 125 8.62 -23.05 13.60
N THR A 126 8.07 -21.90 13.23
CA THR A 126 7.90 -21.50 11.82
C THR A 126 9.27 -21.29 11.15
N PRO A 127 9.51 -21.85 9.95
CA PRO A 127 10.75 -21.60 9.23
C PRO A 127 10.84 -20.13 8.81
N CYS A 128 11.91 -19.44 9.21
CA CYS A 128 12.18 -18.04 8.83
C CYS A 128 12.67 -17.89 7.38
N THR A 129 12.18 -18.73 6.48
CA THR A 129 12.45 -18.63 5.06
C THR A 129 11.10 -18.55 4.35
N PRO A 130 10.69 -17.35 3.92
CA PRO A 130 9.48 -17.22 3.13
C PRO A 130 9.63 -18.03 1.84
N PRO A 131 8.52 -18.45 1.22
CA PRO A 131 8.56 -18.93 -0.16
C PRO A 131 9.21 -17.87 -1.07
N PRO A 132 9.85 -18.28 -2.18
CA PRO A 132 10.38 -17.33 -3.14
C PRO A 132 9.26 -16.45 -3.70
N ASP A 133 9.58 -15.19 -3.97
CA ASP A 133 8.65 -14.26 -4.61
C ASP A 133 8.19 -14.80 -5.96
N VAL A 134 6.96 -14.42 -6.33
CA VAL A 134 6.36 -14.82 -7.62
C VAL A 134 6.46 -13.65 -8.58
N GLU A 135 7.28 -13.80 -9.60
CA GLU A 135 7.34 -12.86 -10.72
C GLU A 135 6.19 -13.15 -11.69
N ARG A 136 5.43 -12.10 -12.03
CA ARG A 136 4.41 -12.14 -13.08
C ARG A 136 4.72 -11.08 -14.12
N SER A 137 4.41 -11.39 -15.37
CA SER A 137 4.58 -10.45 -16.48
C SER A 137 3.31 -10.43 -17.31
N ASP A 138 2.79 -9.23 -17.56
CA ASP A 138 1.63 -8.98 -18.41
C ASP A 138 2.06 -8.12 -19.61
N GLN A 139 1.70 -8.55 -20.82
CA GLN A 139 1.98 -7.78 -22.03
C GLN A 139 0.86 -6.79 -22.29
N GLN A 140 1.24 -5.54 -22.54
CA GLN A 140 0.32 -4.45 -22.83
C GLN A 140 0.55 -3.90 -24.23
N LEU A 141 -0.53 -3.39 -24.83
CA LEU A 141 -0.52 -2.75 -26.13
C LEU A 141 -1.39 -1.49 -26.10
N LEU A 142 -0.79 -0.36 -26.45
CA LEU A 142 -1.47 0.92 -26.59
C LEU A 142 -1.43 1.36 -28.05
N ASP A 143 -2.61 1.47 -28.65
CA ASP A 143 -2.79 1.82 -30.05
C ASP A 143 -3.63 3.10 -30.17
N GLY A 144 -3.24 4.02 -31.06
CA GLY A 144 -4.05 5.20 -31.30
C GLY A 144 -3.38 6.27 -32.14
N CYS A 145 -4.14 7.30 -32.48
CA CYS A 145 -3.67 8.48 -33.21
C CYS A 145 -2.76 9.40 -32.38
N ASP A 146 -2.73 9.19 -31.06
CA ASP A 146 -1.95 9.98 -30.10
C ASP A 146 -1.57 9.12 -28.89
N VAL A 147 -0.68 8.16 -29.09
CA VAL A 147 -0.23 7.26 -28.02
C VAL A 147 0.60 8.07 -27.02
N THR A 148 0.13 8.12 -25.78
CA THR A 148 0.84 8.77 -24.67
C THR A 148 1.09 7.74 -23.57
N PHE A 149 2.33 7.64 -23.11
CA PHE A 149 2.74 6.70 -22.07
C PHE A 149 3.74 7.36 -21.11
N GLN A 150 3.49 7.26 -19.81
CA GLN A 150 4.28 7.89 -18.74
C GLN A 150 4.62 9.37 -19.01
N GLY A 151 3.66 10.12 -19.54
CA GLY A 151 3.81 11.55 -19.85
C GLY A 151 4.59 11.87 -21.14
N THR A 152 5.01 10.86 -21.90
CA THR A 152 5.63 11.03 -23.23
C THR A 152 4.61 10.72 -24.32
N THR A 153 4.47 11.64 -25.27
CA THR A 153 3.62 11.45 -26.46
C THR A 153 4.45 10.95 -27.63
N TYR A 154 4.06 9.80 -28.17
CA TYR A 154 4.73 9.10 -29.27
C TYR A 154 4.09 9.38 -30.64
N GLY A 155 2.87 9.93 -30.65
CA GLY A 155 2.09 10.18 -31.85
C GLY A 155 1.28 8.96 -32.30
N ALA A 156 0.91 8.92 -33.57
CA ALA A 156 0.08 7.84 -34.10
C ALA A 156 0.86 6.55 -34.29
N GLY A 157 0.44 5.48 -33.62
CA GLY A 157 1.16 4.21 -33.66
C GLY A 157 0.67 3.20 -32.64
N SER A 158 1.52 2.20 -32.42
CA SER A 158 1.33 1.10 -31.48
C SER A 158 2.52 1.03 -30.52
N LEU A 159 2.27 1.07 -29.21
CA LEU A 159 3.28 0.89 -28.16
C LEU A 159 3.02 -0.45 -27.47
N ALA A 160 3.93 -1.40 -27.66
CA ALA A 160 3.97 -2.64 -26.88
C ALA A 160 4.92 -2.46 -25.69
N TYR A 161 4.54 -2.96 -24.51
CA TYR A 161 5.41 -2.98 -23.33
C TYR A 161 5.02 -4.13 -22.40
N ASP A 162 5.95 -4.57 -21.57
CA ASP A 162 5.69 -5.57 -20.54
C ASP A 162 5.55 -4.87 -19.18
N GLU A 163 4.57 -5.29 -18.39
CA GLU A 163 4.40 -4.93 -16.99
C GLU A 163 4.85 -6.12 -16.13
N GLU A 164 5.90 -5.91 -15.35
CA GLU A 164 6.42 -6.91 -14.40
C GLU A 164 5.94 -6.60 -13.00
N TYR A 165 5.42 -7.61 -12.31
CA TYR A 165 4.93 -7.55 -10.94
C TYR A 165 5.71 -8.54 -10.08
N THR A 166 6.05 -8.14 -8.85
CA THR A 166 6.66 -9.03 -7.86
C THR A 166 5.67 -9.22 -6.72
N ASP A 167 5.00 -10.38 -6.70
CA ASP A 167 4.12 -10.72 -5.58
C ASP A 167 4.96 -11.33 -4.45
N THR A 168 4.76 -10.84 -3.23
CA THR A 168 5.53 -11.26 -2.04
C THR A 168 4.64 -12.02 -1.06
N TYR A 169 5.20 -13.04 -0.43
CA TYR A 169 4.49 -13.78 0.62
C TYR A 169 4.59 -13.06 1.97
N VAL A 170 3.45 -12.87 2.64
CA VAL A 170 3.35 -12.34 4.01
C VAL A 170 2.77 -13.42 4.90
N PHE A 171 3.33 -13.59 6.09
CA PHE A 171 2.84 -14.60 7.02
C PHE A 171 1.54 -14.13 7.71
N ASN A 172 0.50 -14.96 7.65
CA ASN A 172 -0.78 -14.75 8.30
C ASN A 172 -0.84 -15.57 9.59
N ASP A 173 -0.83 -14.87 10.73
CA ASP A 173 -0.85 -15.45 12.07
C ASP A 173 -2.19 -16.09 12.43
N GLN A 174 -3.29 -15.66 11.81
CA GLN A 174 -4.63 -16.20 12.06
C GLN A 174 -4.81 -17.57 11.42
N THR A 175 -4.18 -17.81 10.28
CA THR A 175 -4.33 -19.05 9.50
C THR A 175 -3.11 -19.95 9.55
N ASP A 176 -2.00 -19.50 10.13
CA ASP A 176 -0.70 -20.20 10.14
C ASP A 176 -0.22 -20.53 8.72
N THR A 177 -0.41 -19.59 7.78
CA THR A 177 -0.06 -19.74 6.36
C THR A 177 0.68 -18.54 5.80
N TRP A 178 1.42 -18.77 4.71
CA TRP A 178 1.96 -17.69 3.88
C TRP A 178 0.92 -17.28 2.85
N ASP A 179 0.46 -16.03 2.94
CA ASP A 179 -0.50 -15.45 2.02
C ASP A 179 0.25 -14.66 0.94
N LEU A 180 -0.12 -14.88 -0.33
CA LEU A 180 0.45 -14.14 -1.44
C LEU A 180 -0.15 -12.74 -1.47
N VAL A 181 0.68 -11.72 -1.26
CA VAL A 181 0.29 -10.31 -1.39
C VAL A 181 0.70 -9.85 -2.77
N THR A 182 -0.30 -9.56 -3.59
CA THR A 182 -0.12 -9.11 -4.96
C THR A 182 0.38 -7.66 -4.98
N ASP A 183 1.53 -7.42 -5.59
CA ASP A 183 1.95 -6.04 -5.86
C ASP A 183 1.08 -5.48 -6.99
N THR A 184 0.63 -4.24 -6.81
CA THR A 184 -0.19 -3.52 -7.79
C THR A 184 0.63 -2.50 -8.58
N THR A 185 1.91 -2.35 -8.23
CA THR A 185 2.84 -1.43 -8.90
C THR A 185 3.67 -2.21 -9.91
N ALA A 186 3.32 -2.09 -11.18
CA ALA A 186 4.12 -2.69 -12.25
C ALA A 186 5.45 -1.94 -12.45
N THR A 187 6.52 -2.69 -12.66
CA THR A 187 7.72 -2.18 -13.33
C THR A 187 7.55 -2.36 -14.83
N VAL A 188 7.72 -1.28 -15.60
CA VAL A 188 7.57 -1.34 -17.06
C VAL A 188 8.89 -1.70 -17.71
N THR A 189 8.89 -2.75 -18.52
CA THR A 189 10.05 -3.22 -19.30
C THR A 189 9.69 -3.36 -20.80
N HIS A 190 10.72 -3.54 -21.63
CA HIS A 190 10.61 -3.83 -23.07
C HIS A 190 9.70 -2.91 -23.93
N GLY A 191 9.59 -1.62 -23.58
CA GLY A 191 8.79 -0.66 -24.36
C GLY A 191 9.28 -0.49 -25.81
N ALA A 192 8.42 -0.79 -26.79
CA ALA A 192 8.69 -0.66 -28.22
C ALA A 192 7.54 0.06 -28.94
N PHE A 193 7.83 1.23 -29.50
CA PHE A 193 6.86 2.00 -30.29
C PHE A 193 7.04 1.75 -31.79
N THR A 194 5.94 1.43 -32.46
CA THR A 194 5.85 1.26 -33.92
C THR A 194 4.94 2.35 -34.48
N PRO A 195 5.49 3.37 -35.18
CA PRO A 195 4.66 4.39 -35.79
C PRO A 195 3.80 3.80 -36.91
N TRP A 196 2.53 4.21 -36.97
CA TRP A 196 1.65 3.80 -38.06
C TRP A 196 2.04 4.51 -39.37
N THR A 197 1.93 3.78 -40.48
CA THR A 197 1.99 4.34 -41.82
C THR A 197 0.84 5.34 -42.04
N THR A 198 0.97 6.22 -43.04
CA THR A 198 -0.10 7.16 -43.41
C THR A 198 -1.40 6.45 -43.76
N GLN A 199 -1.32 5.26 -44.37
CA GLN A 199 -2.51 4.46 -44.68
C GLN A 199 -3.17 3.93 -43.40
N GLU A 200 -2.40 3.34 -42.48
CA GLU A 200 -2.92 2.87 -41.19
C GLU A 200 -3.54 4.02 -40.38
N GLN A 201 -2.90 5.20 -40.36
CA GLN A 201 -3.47 6.39 -39.71
C GLN A 201 -4.82 6.78 -40.33
N ALA A 202 -4.94 6.77 -41.66
CA ALA A 202 -6.19 7.06 -42.34
C ALA A 202 -7.27 6.00 -42.05
N ASP A 203 -6.89 4.71 -42.03
CA ASP A 203 -7.79 3.59 -41.73
C ASP A 203 -8.32 3.65 -40.28
N HIS A 204 -7.50 4.17 -39.35
CA HIS A 204 -7.87 4.43 -37.96
C HIS A 204 -8.55 5.79 -37.73
N GLY A 205 -8.85 6.55 -38.79
CA GLY A 205 -9.55 7.83 -38.70
C GLY A 205 -8.72 8.96 -38.08
N CYS A 206 -7.40 8.83 -38.04
CA CYS A 206 -6.51 9.91 -37.62
C CYS A 206 -6.58 11.02 -38.65
N ALA A 207 -6.82 12.26 -38.22
CA ALA A 207 -6.70 13.41 -39.10
C ALA A 207 -5.27 13.45 -39.67
N PRO A 208 -5.08 13.63 -40.99
CA PRO A 208 -3.75 13.66 -41.58
C PRO A 208 -3.02 14.91 -41.06
N LYS A 209 -2.24 14.74 -40.00
CA LYS A 209 -1.22 15.71 -39.63
C LYS A 209 -0.13 15.65 -40.70
N PRO A 210 0.46 16.78 -41.13
CA PRO A 210 1.65 16.77 -41.98
C PRO A 210 2.70 15.82 -41.41
N HIS A 211 3.50 15.17 -42.27
CA HIS A 211 4.52 14.20 -41.86
C HIS A 211 5.23 14.62 -40.57
N HIS A 212 5.08 13.81 -39.52
CA HIS A 212 5.73 14.02 -38.24
C HIS A 212 7.25 13.98 -38.43
N PRO A 213 7.98 15.07 -38.15
CA PRO A 213 9.43 15.03 -38.20
C PRO A 213 9.97 14.07 -37.13
N PRO A 214 11.03 13.29 -37.43
CA PRO A 214 11.64 12.41 -36.45
C PRO A 214 12.15 13.22 -35.25
N ALA A 215 12.10 12.62 -34.06
CA ALA A 215 12.62 13.24 -32.85
C ALA A 215 14.12 13.59 -33.01
N GLN A 216 14.53 14.69 -32.42
CA GLN A 216 15.95 15.05 -32.40
C GLN A 216 16.63 14.28 -31.27
N HIS A 217 17.73 13.63 -31.58
CA HIS A 217 18.53 12.91 -30.59
C HIS A 217 19.92 13.53 -30.48
N SER A 218 20.39 13.71 -29.25
CA SER A 218 21.79 14.01 -28.99
C SER A 218 22.31 13.11 -27.88
N THR A 219 23.47 12.51 -28.09
CA THR A 219 24.09 11.58 -27.15
C THR A 219 25.42 12.16 -26.70
N HIS A 220 25.60 12.22 -25.39
CA HIS A 220 26.83 12.65 -24.75
C HIS A 220 27.32 11.52 -23.85
N THR A 221 28.52 11.01 -24.13
CA THR A 221 29.15 9.96 -23.34
C THR A 221 30.41 10.50 -22.71
N TRP A 222 30.59 10.25 -21.43
CA TRP A 222 31.84 10.50 -20.73
C TRP A 222 32.18 9.32 -19.85
N THR A 223 33.48 9.15 -19.61
CA THR A 223 34.02 8.06 -18.81
C THR A 223 34.94 8.65 -17.76
N HIS A 224 34.81 8.16 -16.52
CA HIS A 224 35.77 8.43 -15.46
C HIS A 224 36.16 7.14 -14.75
N LEU A 225 37.28 7.20 -14.01
CA LEU A 225 37.75 6.11 -13.16
C LEU A 225 37.33 6.40 -11.73
N ASP A 226 36.60 5.47 -11.12
CA ASP A 226 36.40 5.45 -9.68
C ASP A 226 37.44 4.52 -9.07
N CYS A 227 38.45 5.11 -8.43
CA CYS A 227 39.57 4.38 -7.85
C CYS A 227 39.31 3.88 -6.42
N GLN A 228 38.24 4.33 -5.77
CA GLN A 228 37.79 3.76 -4.51
C GLN A 228 37.17 2.38 -4.77
N ASP A 229 36.31 2.31 -5.78
CA ASP A 229 35.58 1.09 -6.12
C ASP A 229 36.27 0.25 -7.21
N ARG A 230 37.40 0.74 -7.75
CA ARG A 230 38.19 0.11 -8.83
C ARG A 230 37.34 -0.24 -10.05
N VAL A 231 36.49 0.70 -10.44
CA VAL A 231 35.64 0.59 -11.63
C VAL A 231 35.87 1.75 -12.59
N ARG A 232 35.64 1.49 -13.88
CA ARG A 232 35.49 2.50 -14.91
C ARG A 232 34.01 2.74 -15.07
N VAL A 233 33.60 3.95 -14.74
CA VAL A 233 32.21 4.40 -14.84
C VAL A 233 32.05 5.13 -16.17
N THR A 234 31.23 4.57 -17.06
CA THR A 234 30.83 5.20 -18.31
C THR A 234 29.40 5.68 -18.17
N THR A 235 29.19 6.98 -18.30
CA THR A 235 27.85 7.58 -18.29
C THR A 235 27.52 8.06 -19.69
N THR A 236 26.39 7.57 -20.20
CA THR A 236 25.80 8.03 -21.45
C THR A 236 24.52 8.78 -21.14
N VAL A 237 24.41 10.02 -21.61
CA VAL A 237 23.17 10.79 -21.57
C VAL A 237 22.65 10.95 -22.99
N THR A 238 21.48 10.38 -23.22
CA THR A 238 20.71 10.56 -24.45
C THR A 238 19.63 11.61 -24.17
N THR A 239 19.67 12.72 -24.89
CA THR A 239 18.62 13.73 -24.90
C THR A 239 17.78 13.54 -26.14
N THR A 240 16.48 13.32 -25.96
CA THR A 240 15.49 13.19 -27.02
C THR A 240 14.55 14.40 -26.96
N THR A 241 14.44 15.13 -28.06
CA THR A 241 13.48 16.22 -28.24
C THR A 241 12.41 15.75 -29.23
N PRO A 242 11.22 15.33 -28.76
CA PRO A 242 10.12 15.03 -29.66
C PRO A 242 9.63 16.31 -30.33
N TYR A 243 9.00 16.19 -31.50
CA TYR A 243 8.21 17.28 -32.04
C TYR A 243 6.77 17.13 -31.57
N VAL A 244 6.20 18.25 -31.10
CA VAL A 244 4.79 18.37 -30.71
C VAL A 244 4.09 19.20 -31.76
N TRP A 245 2.86 18.81 -32.07
CA TRP A 245 2.03 19.55 -33.01
C TRP A 245 1.45 20.79 -32.34
N ASP A 246 1.71 21.97 -32.91
CA ASP A 246 1.12 23.23 -32.47
C ASP A 246 -0.13 23.51 -33.33
N ASP A 247 -1.32 23.28 -32.78
CA ASP A 247 -2.60 23.55 -33.44
C ASP A 247 -2.82 25.05 -33.71
N GLY A 248 -2.14 25.94 -32.99
CA GLY A 248 -2.23 27.38 -33.17
C GLY A 248 -1.48 27.86 -34.42
N THR A 249 -0.41 27.16 -34.80
CA THR A 249 0.41 27.50 -35.98
C THR A 249 0.34 26.48 -37.10
N ASP A 250 -0.36 25.36 -36.92
CA ASP A 250 -0.47 24.27 -37.89
C ASP A 250 0.92 23.71 -38.27
N THR A 251 1.84 23.67 -37.30
CA THR A 251 3.24 23.24 -37.51
C THR A 251 3.76 22.38 -36.38
N TRP A 252 4.68 21.46 -36.70
CA TRP A 252 5.47 20.76 -35.71
C TRP A 252 6.51 21.68 -35.07
N VAL A 253 6.50 21.78 -33.74
CA VAL A 253 7.48 22.54 -32.95
C VAL A 253 8.26 21.61 -32.03
N PRO A 254 9.55 21.88 -31.74
CA PRO A 254 10.30 21.10 -30.75
C PRO A 254 9.58 21.12 -29.39
N GLY A 255 9.28 19.95 -28.86
CA GLY A 255 8.63 19.76 -27.57
C GLY A 255 9.61 19.73 -26.39
N PRO A 256 9.11 19.40 -25.18
CA PRO A 256 9.94 19.24 -24.00
C PRO A 256 11.00 18.14 -24.18
N THR A 257 12.24 18.43 -23.78
CA THR A 257 13.34 17.47 -23.90
C THR A 257 13.28 16.39 -22.81
N VAL A 258 13.39 15.13 -23.20
CA VAL A 258 13.54 13.99 -22.27
C VAL A 258 15.01 13.60 -22.23
N LYS A 259 15.57 13.41 -21.03
CA LYS A 259 16.96 12.96 -20.84
C LYS A 259 16.96 11.57 -20.22
N HIS A 260 17.49 10.60 -20.95
CA HIS A 260 17.79 9.28 -20.42
C HIS A 260 19.28 9.22 -20.06
N ARG A 261 19.59 8.80 -18.82
CA ARG A 261 20.95 8.63 -18.34
C ARG A 261 21.17 7.15 -18.06
N THR A 262 22.16 6.56 -18.71
CA THR A 262 22.62 5.20 -18.43
C THR A 262 24.02 5.28 -17.87
N THR A 263 24.25 4.61 -16.73
CA THR A 263 25.57 4.44 -16.15
C THR A 263 25.95 2.97 -16.26
N HIS A 264 27.12 2.69 -16.80
CA HIS A 264 27.68 1.36 -16.87
C HIS A 264 29.03 1.34 -16.17
N GLU A 265 29.19 0.41 -15.25
CA GLU A 265 30.44 0.19 -14.54
C GLU A 265 31.14 -1.06 -15.07
N SER A 266 32.45 -0.97 -15.21
CA SER A 266 33.28 -2.09 -15.63
C SER A 266 34.50 -2.20 -14.72
N PRO A 267 34.83 -3.40 -14.20
CA PRO A 267 36.02 -3.58 -13.37
C PRO A 267 37.28 -3.13 -14.12
N VAL A 268 38.18 -2.42 -13.43
CA VAL A 268 39.48 -2.05 -14.02
C VAL A 268 40.60 -2.98 -13.54
N LYS A 269 41.59 -3.21 -14.41
CA LYS A 269 42.76 -4.03 -14.08
C LYS A 269 43.55 -3.41 -12.93
N SER A 270 44.12 -4.25 -12.08
CA SER A 270 45.07 -3.82 -11.05
C SER A 270 46.19 -2.98 -11.69
N GLY A 271 46.37 -1.75 -11.20
CA GLY A 271 47.29 -0.75 -11.78
C GLY A 271 46.63 0.35 -12.63
N ALA A 272 45.34 0.27 -12.97
CA ALA A 272 44.66 1.36 -13.69
C ALA A 272 44.46 2.64 -12.84
N CYS A 273 44.63 2.54 -11.53
CA CYS A 273 44.49 3.61 -10.55
C CYS A 273 45.81 3.97 -9.85
N SER A 274 46.96 3.46 -10.30
CA SER A 274 48.25 3.65 -9.62
C SER A 274 48.98 4.95 -9.95
N ASP A 275 48.49 5.75 -10.91
CA ASP A 275 49.18 6.97 -11.37
C ASP A 275 48.52 8.27 -10.86
N ILE A 276 47.54 8.20 -9.97
CA ILE A 276 47.08 9.38 -9.22
C ILE A 276 47.92 9.44 -7.95
N GLU A 277 49.11 10.03 -8.05
CA GLU A 277 49.83 10.57 -6.90
C GLU A 277 48.93 11.63 -6.26
N VAL A 278 48.06 11.20 -5.34
CA VAL A 278 47.43 12.11 -4.39
C VAL A 278 48.56 12.55 -3.48
N ASP A 279 49.10 13.73 -3.76
CA ASP A 279 50.12 14.40 -2.95
C ASP A 279 49.52 14.67 -1.56
N SER A 280 49.53 13.63 -0.74
CA SER A 280 48.92 13.57 0.58
C SER A 280 49.92 14.11 1.59
N ALA A 281 50.28 15.38 1.45
CA ALA A 281 51.10 16.08 2.42
C ALA A 281 50.86 17.59 2.37
N GLN A 282 49.69 18.04 2.83
CA GLN A 282 49.61 19.26 3.65
C GLN A 282 48.30 19.30 4.43
N ALA A 283 48.36 18.69 5.62
CA ALA A 283 47.48 19.07 6.72
C ALA A 283 47.70 20.56 7.02
N SER A 284 46.75 21.40 6.63
CA SER A 284 46.69 22.80 7.04
C SER A 284 45.41 22.99 7.86
N THR A 285 45.62 23.51 9.06
CA THR A 285 44.63 23.85 10.09
C THR A 285 43.50 24.77 9.61
N PRO A 286 42.32 24.73 10.27
CA PRO A 286 41.18 25.55 9.87
C PRO A 286 41.38 27.00 10.31
N SER A 287 41.46 27.91 9.34
CA SER A 287 41.34 29.35 9.53
C SER A 287 40.01 29.81 8.95
N SER A 288 39.18 30.39 9.80
CA SER A 288 37.90 31.04 9.49
C SER A 288 38.09 32.34 8.71
N GLY A 289 37.28 32.55 7.67
CA GLY A 289 37.08 33.88 7.06
C GLY A 289 36.77 33.85 5.56
N PRO A 290 35.99 34.82 5.02
CA PRO A 290 35.02 34.54 3.96
C PRO A 290 35.38 35.08 2.57
N SER A 291 34.56 34.66 1.60
CA SER A 291 34.22 35.33 0.33
C SER A 291 35.03 35.02 -0.93
N SER A 292 34.30 35.20 -2.03
CA SER A 292 34.69 35.27 -3.45
C SER A 292 34.89 33.94 -4.18
N GLY A 293 34.00 33.69 -5.15
CA GLY A 293 33.95 32.48 -5.96
C GLY A 293 34.98 32.42 -7.08
N PRO A 294 35.00 31.35 -7.88
CA PRO A 294 35.94 31.24 -8.98
C PRO A 294 35.29 31.52 -10.35
N SER A 295 35.89 32.49 -11.03
CA SER A 295 35.96 32.62 -12.47
C SER A 295 36.56 31.35 -13.09
N TRP A 296 35.92 30.82 -14.14
CA TRP A 296 36.56 29.86 -15.04
C TRP A 296 36.98 30.58 -16.31
N ALA A 297 38.30 30.56 -16.52
CA ALA A 297 38.99 31.11 -17.67
C ALA A 297 38.80 30.22 -18.90
N HIS A 298 38.72 30.90 -20.05
CA HIS A 298 38.66 30.34 -21.39
C HIS A 298 39.98 29.69 -21.83
N GLY A 299 39.84 28.58 -22.55
CA GLY A 299 40.70 28.12 -23.63
C GLY A 299 40.06 26.91 -24.29
N SER A 300 40.03 26.64 -25.60
CA SER A 300 40.25 27.38 -26.85
C SER A 300 40.27 26.30 -27.95
N GLY A 301 39.42 26.42 -28.98
CA GLY A 301 39.49 25.70 -30.27
C GLY A 301 38.89 24.28 -30.26
N SER A 302 38.08 23.80 -31.21
CA SER A 302 37.60 24.21 -32.55
C SER A 302 36.46 23.22 -32.95
N PRO A 303 35.92 23.22 -34.18
CA PRO A 303 35.23 24.27 -34.95
C PRO A 303 33.73 23.96 -35.14
N VAL A 304 32.96 25.00 -35.46
CA VAL A 304 31.54 24.94 -35.86
C VAL A 304 31.43 24.39 -37.30
N PRO A 305 30.53 23.44 -37.61
CA PRO A 305 30.10 23.23 -38.99
C PRO A 305 29.01 24.23 -39.36
N THR A 306 29.33 25.07 -40.33
CA THR A 306 28.42 25.95 -41.07
C THR A 306 27.37 25.09 -41.77
N VAL A 307 26.09 25.28 -41.44
CA VAL A 307 24.99 24.73 -42.27
C VAL A 307 24.73 25.72 -43.39
N ILE A 308 24.83 25.18 -44.61
CA ILE A 308 24.58 25.82 -45.88
C ILE A 308 23.09 26.17 -45.98
N ASP A 309 22.82 27.46 -46.19
CA ASP A 309 21.53 28.00 -46.61
C ASP A 309 21.26 27.56 -48.06
N ALA A 310 20.30 26.67 -48.24
CA ALA A 310 19.79 26.28 -49.55
C ALA A 310 18.48 27.02 -49.78
N GLY A 311 18.55 28.04 -50.63
CA GLY A 311 17.45 28.94 -50.94
C GLY A 311 16.18 28.22 -51.41
N LEU A 312 15.04 28.70 -50.91
CA LEU A 312 13.73 28.41 -51.47
C LEU A 312 13.28 29.61 -52.32
N ALA A 313 13.04 29.32 -53.59
CA ALA A 313 12.49 30.24 -54.57
C ALA A 313 11.07 30.68 -54.20
N ALA A 314 10.78 31.95 -54.45
CA ALA A 314 9.46 32.55 -54.34
C ALA A 314 8.45 31.87 -55.27
N ALA A 315 7.25 31.61 -54.74
CA ALA A 315 6.03 31.40 -55.53
C ALA A 315 5.06 32.57 -55.28
N PRO A 316 4.30 33.00 -56.31
CA PRO A 316 3.53 34.23 -56.24
C PRO A 316 2.18 34.07 -55.52
N ALA A 317 1.73 35.20 -54.98
CA ALA A 317 0.44 35.43 -54.37
C ALA A 317 -0.74 35.07 -55.29
N GLY A 318 -1.81 34.51 -54.71
CA GLY A 318 -3.12 34.48 -55.34
C GLY A 318 -4.15 33.65 -54.60
N ALA A 319 -4.95 34.32 -53.75
CA ALA A 319 -6.42 34.18 -53.61
C ALA A 319 -6.89 34.34 -52.15
N ARG A 320 -7.69 35.39 -51.93
CA ARG A 320 -8.49 35.65 -50.72
C ARG A 320 -9.89 35.01 -50.86
N PRO A 321 -10.68 34.92 -49.78
CA PRO A 321 -11.62 33.83 -49.50
C PRO A 321 -13.06 34.08 -49.95
N ALA A 322 -13.88 33.02 -49.92
CA ALA A 322 -15.34 33.11 -49.87
C ALA A 322 -15.87 32.54 -48.53
N PRO A 323 -16.90 33.15 -47.91
CA PRO A 323 -17.43 32.76 -46.61
C PRO A 323 -18.73 31.92 -46.70
N ALA A 324 -19.15 31.46 -45.51
CA ALA A 324 -20.46 30.88 -45.14
C ALA A 324 -20.66 29.38 -45.48
N GLY A 325 -21.22 28.55 -44.61
CA GLY A 325 -21.81 28.78 -43.29
C GLY A 325 -22.46 27.50 -42.76
N ALA A 326 -23.22 27.67 -41.68
CA ALA A 326 -24.24 26.78 -41.12
C ALA A 326 -23.78 25.55 -40.30
N THR A 327 -23.85 25.75 -38.98
CA THR A 327 -24.11 24.76 -37.93
C THR A 327 -25.47 24.07 -38.16
N PRO A 328 -25.59 22.76 -37.88
CA PRO A 328 -26.42 22.32 -36.75
C PRO A 328 -25.74 21.18 -35.97
N GLY A 329 -25.60 21.25 -34.65
CA GLY A 329 -26.72 21.01 -33.74
C GLY A 329 -27.05 19.51 -33.67
N ARG A 330 -26.31 18.73 -32.86
CA ARG A 330 -26.78 17.39 -32.47
C ARG A 330 -26.45 17.07 -31.01
N ARG A 331 -27.51 16.57 -30.38
CA ARG A 331 -27.75 16.40 -28.94
C ARG A 331 -26.85 15.36 -28.32
N SER A 332 -26.42 15.65 -27.10
CA SER A 332 -25.98 14.70 -26.09
C SER A 332 -27.04 13.61 -25.90
N GLN A 333 -26.68 12.35 -26.10
CA GLN A 333 -27.40 11.20 -25.59
C GLN A 333 -26.61 10.66 -24.40
N GLU A 334 -27.19 10.79 -23.22
CA GLU A 334 -26.77 10.07 -22.02
C GLU A 334 -27.10 8.58 -22.18
N PRO A 335 -26.19 7.65 -21.84
CA PRO A 335 -26.55 6.25 -21.70
C PRO A 335 -27.31 6.04 -20.38
N VAL A 336 -28.55 5.56 -20.52
CA VAL A 336 -29.38 5.02 -19.44
C VAL A 336 -28.72 3.76 -18.89
N VAL A 337 -28.36 3.77 -17.60
CA VAL A 337 -27.93 2.59 -16.83
C VAL A 337 -29.17 1.87 -16.32
N PRO A 338 -29.44 0.60 -16.69
CA PRO A 338 -30.46 -0.18 -16.02
C PRO A 338 -29.90 -0.79 -14.73
N ALA A 339 -30.52 -0.43 -13.60
CA ALA A 339 -30.31 -1.05 -12.31
C ALA A 339 -30.77 -2.52 -12.35
N LEU A 340 -29.84 -3.46 -12.19
CA LEU A 340 -30.15 -4.89 -12.05
C LEU A 340 -30.40 -5.19 -10.56
N LEU A 341 -31.66 -5.46 -10.22
CA LEU A 341 -32.09 -6.02 -8.93
C LEU A 341 -31.63 -7.48 -8.83
N LEU A 342 -30.68 -7.77 -7.94
CA LEU A 342 -30.35 -9.13 -7.51
C LEU A 342 -31.23 -9.52 -6.32
N VAL A 343 -32.18 -10.42 -6.58
CA VAL A 343 -33.03 -11.06 -5.58
C VAL A 343 -32.23 -12.17 -4.88
N SER A 344 -32.12 -12.07 -3.57
CA SER A 344 -31.53 -13.07 -2.68
C SER A 344 -32.37 -14.36 -2.68
N GLY A 345 -31.78 -15.47 -3.12
CA GLY A 345 -32.33 -16.82 -2.99
C GLY A 345 -31.59 -17.59 -1.91
N ALA A 346 -32.21 -17.73 -0.73
CA ALA A 346 -31.75 -18.63 0.32
C ALA A 346 -32.08 -20.08 -0.05
N LEU A 347 -31.05 -20.92 -0.23
CA LEU A 347 -31.22 -22.35 -0.40
C LEU A 347 -30.93 -23.05 0.94
N LEU A 348 -32.00 -23.50 1.62
CA LEU A 348 -31.93 -24.46 2.72
C LEU A 348 -31.51 -25.83 2.16
N LEU A 349 -30.34 -26.32 2.58
CA LEU A 349 -29.96 -27.72 2.38
C LEU A 349 -30.14 -28.48 3.69
N VAL A 350 -31.23 -29.24 3.75
CA VAL A 350 -31.51 -30.27 4.75
C VAL A 350 -31.07 -31.61 4.16
N ALA A 351 -30.05 -32.23 4.73
CA ALA A 351 -29.76 -33.66 4.66
C ALA A 351 -28.74 -33.95 5.77
N GLY A 352 -28.84 -34.95 6.62
CA GLY A 352 -29.68 -36.13 6.66
C GLY A 352 -28.91 -37.13 7.53
N ALA A 353 -29.38 -37.37 8.75
CA ALA A 353 -28.74 -38.26 9.70
C ALA A 353 -28.69 -39.70 9.17
N ARG A 354 -27.50 -40.32 9.16
CA ARG A 354 -27.37 -41.78 9.15
C ARG A 354 -26.75 -42.25 10.46
N ARG A 355 -27.60 -42.82 11.31
CA ARG A 355 -27.21 -43.79 12.34
C ARG A 355 -26.65 -45.03 11.64
N VAL A 356 -25.48 -45.48 12.06
CA VAL A 356 -25.08 -46.89 11.94
C VAL A 356 -24.83 -47.39 13.37
N HIS A 357 -25.47 -48.51 13.69
CA HIS A 357 -25.38 -49.19 14.97
C HIS A 357 -24.62 -50.50 14.75
N ARG A 358 -23.67 -50.75 15.66
CA ARG A 358 -23.16 -52.05 16.15
C ARG A 358 -22.54 -53.05 15.16
N GLY A 359 -21.24 -53.26 15.34
CA GLY A 359 -20.64 -54.56 15.66
C GLY A 359 -19.89 -54.41 16.98
#